data_AF-A0A8C2VVI0-F1
#
_entry.id   AF-A0A8C2VVI0-F1
#
_cell.length_a   1.000
_cell.length_b   1.000
_cell.length_c   1.000
_cell.angle_alpha   90.00
_cell.angle_beta   90.00
_cell.angle_gamma   90.00
#
_symmetry.space_group_name_H-M   'P 1'
#
loop_
_entity.id
_entity.type
_entity.pdbx_description
1 polymer ?
#
loop_
_entity_poly.entity_id
_entity_poly.type
_entity_poly.pdbx_seq_one_letter_code
_entity_poly.pdbx_strand_id
1 'polypeptide(L)'
;MESGFTSKDVYVEHFNPRDYLEKYYNFGSRNSTENQILRHLLTYLFKILCEGGVEGDLLIDIGSGPTIYQLLSACDSFKEIITTDYLDQNLQELEKWLKKEPGAFDWSPVVTYVCDLEGNRVKGPEKEERLRRAVTQEPQQPAQARRLPGACGCAEEQ
;
A
#
# COMPACT_ATOMS: atom_id res chain seq x y z
N MET A 1 26.72 14.50 14.15
CA MET A 1 25.65 14.29 13.15
C MET A 1 24.73 13.25 13.73
N GLU A 2 23.50 13.62 14.06
CA GLU A 2 22.46 12.62 14.32
C GLU A 2 22.32 11.75 13.07
N SER A 3 22.17 10.44 13.23
CA SER A 3 21.93 9.55 12.09
C SER A 3 20.65 10.01 11.39
N GLY A 4 20.69 10.28 10.08
CA GLY A 4 19.50 10.53 9.26
C GLY A 4 18.58 9.30 9.09
N PHE A 5 18.74 8.31 9.98
CA PHE A 5 18.01 7.05 9.99
C PHE A 5 16.83 7.17 10.95
N THR A 6 15.62 6.98 10.42
CA THR A 6 14.38 6.93 11.20
C THR A 6 14.18 5.53 11.76
N SER A 7 14.13 5.38 13.08
CA SER A 7 13.88 4.08 13.71
C SER A 7 12.43 3.63 13.52
N LYS A 8 12.18 2.32 13.68
CA LYS A 8 10.83 1.73 13.61
C LYS A 8 9.85 2.35 14.61
N ASP A 9 10.32 2.77 15.78
CA ASP A 9 9.46 3.33 16.83
C ASP A 9 8.97 4.72 16.44
N VAL A 10 9.78 5.49 15.71
CA VAL A 10 9.36 6.79 15.14
C VAL A 10 8.20 6.60 14.17
N TYR A 11 8.20 5.54 13.35
CA TYR A 11 7.07 5.24 12.45
C TYR A 11 5.79 4.94 13.23
N VAL A 12 5.86 4.16 14.31
CA VAL A 12 4.68 3.84 15.15
C VAL A 12 4.06 5.11 15.71
N GLU A 13 4.90 6.02 16.21
CA GLU A 13 4.45 7.22 16.91
C GLU A 13 4.04 8.38 15.99
N HIS A 14 4.67 8.51 14.82
CA HIS A 14 4.59 9.75 14.01
C HIS A 14 4.03 9.55 12.60
N PHE A 15 3.89 8.32 12.12
CA PHE A 15 3.38 8.10 10.76
C PHE A 15 1.87 8.29 10.69
N ASN A 16 1.43 9.30 9.92
CA ASN A 16 0.03 9.54 9.61
C ASN A 16 -0.31 9.01 8.19
N PRO A 17 -1.15 7.96 8.09
CA PRO A 17 -1.53 7.38 6.79
C PRO A 17 -2.21 8.38 5.87
N ARG A 18 -3.06 9.25 6.41
CA ARG A 18 -3.83 10.18 5.59
C ARG A 18 -2.97 11.29 5.01
N ASP A 19 -2.08 11.86 5.82
CA ASP A 19 -1.14 12.88 5.34
C ASP A 19 -0.21 12.31 4.25
N TYR A 20 0.20 11.05 4.41
CA TYR A 20 0.98 10.32 3.41
C TYR A 20 0.18 10.17 2.09
N LEU A 21 -1.08 9.73 2.16
CA LEU A 21 -1.94 9.59 0.98
C LEU A 21 -2.19 10.92 0.25
N GLU A 22 -2.53 11.97 0.99
CA GLU A 22 -2.82 13.29 0.41
C GLU A 22 -1.57 13.92 -0.21
N LYS A 23 -0.38 13.69 0.36
CA LYS A 23 0.87 14.24 -0.16
C LYS A 23 1.33 13.54 -1.44
N TYR A 24 1.29 12.21 -1.47
CA TYR A 24 1.96 11.42 -2.52
C TYR A 24 1.00 10.82 -3.56
N TYR A 25 -0.26 10.61 -3.21
CA TYR A 25 -1.22 9.85 -4.02
C TYR A 25 -2.51 10.61 -4.34
N ASN A 26 -2.59 11.90 -4.00
CA ASN A 26 -3.66 12.78 -4.46
C ASN A 26 -3.50 13.09 -5.95
N PHE A 27 -3.95 12.13 -6.76
CA PHE A 27 -3.73 12.06 -8.20
C PHE A 27 -4.71 12.96 -8.96
N GLY A 28 -4.51 14.27 -8.81
CA GLY A 28 -5.29 15.29 -9.50
C GLY A 28 -4.74 15.72 -10.87
N SER A 29 -5.38 16.73 -11.46
CA SER A 29 -4.95 17.38 -12.71
C SER A 29 -3.67 18.20 -12.57
N ARG A 30 -3.18 18.44 -11.34
CA ARG A 30 -1.93 19.17 -11.11
C ARG A 30 -0.75 18.30 -11.51
N ASN A 31 0.14 18.85 -12.34
CA ASN A 31 1.38 18.20 -12.74
C ASN A 31 2.46 18.34 -11.65
N SER A 32 2.24 17.72 -10.48
CA SER A 32 3.23 17.67 -9.40
C SER A 32 4.34 16.67 -9.71
N THR A 33 5.45 16.73 -8.95
CA THR A 33 6.54 15.76 -9.08
C THR A 33 6.06 14.38 -8.61
N GLU A 34 5.27 14.34 -7.54
CA GLU A 34 4.66 13.13 -6.99
C GLU A 34 3.76 12.44 -8.02
N ASN A 35 2.91 13.20 -8.74
CA ASN A 35 2.04 12.64 -9.77
C ASN A 35 2.82 12.11 -10.97
N GLN A 36 3.94 12.74 -11.34
CA GLN A 36 4.82 12.24 -12.40
C GLN A 36 5.48 10.93 -12.00
N ILE A 37 5.97 10.83 -10.77
CA ILE A 37 6.54 9.58 -10.23
C ILE A 37 5.47 8.49 -10.21
N LEU A 38 4.28 8.79 -9.69
CA LEU A 38 3.19 7.81 -9.61
C LEU A 38 2.77 7.30 -11.00
N ARG A 39 2.69 8.18 -12.03
CA ARG A 39 2.46 7.74 -13.42
C ARG A 39 3.50 6.75 -13.91
N HIS A 40 4.79 7.02 -13.64
CA HIS A 40 5.87 6.11 -14.02
C HIS A 40 5.77 4.77 -13.30
N LEU A 41 5.48 4.78 -11.99
CA LEU A 41 5.29 3.55 -11.20
C LEU A 41 4.13 2.71 -11.75
N LEU A 42 2.97 3.31 -11.98
CA LEU A 42 1.79 2.63 -12.54
C LEU A 42 2.08 2.05 -13.93
N THR A 43 2.75 2.81 -14.80
CA THR A 43 3.16 2.33 -16.13
C THR A 43 4.12 1.14 -16.03
N TYR A 44 5.06 1.18 -15.10
CA TYR A 44 6.04 0.13 -14.91
C TYR A 44 5.41 -1.16 -14.35
N LEU A 45 4.53 -1.02 -13.36
CA LEU A 45 3.78 -2.14 -12.79
C LEU A 45 2.86 -2.80 -13.82
N PHE A 46 2.14 -2.01 -14.62
CA PHE A 46 1.37 -2.52 -15.74
C PHE A 46 2.24 -3.36 -16.69
N LYS A 47 3.41 -2.86 -17.09
CA LYS A 47 4.32 -3.60 -17.98
C LYS A 47 4.77 -4.92 -17.36
N ILE A 48 5.13 -4.95 -16.08
CA ILE A 48 5.58 -6.20 -15.44
C ILE A 48 4.43 -7.20 -15.33
N LEU A 49 3.29 -6.75 -14.81
CA LEU A 49 2.21 -7.63 -14.35
C LEU A 49 1.27 -8.05 -15.49
N CYS A 50 1.13 -7.22 -16.53
CA CYS A 50 0.23 -7.49 -17.65
C CYS A 50 0.96 -7.89 -18.94
N GLU A 51 2.13 -7.31 -19.23
CA GLU A 51 2.89 -7.60 -20.47
C GLU A 51 4.07 -8.56 -20.22
N GLY A 52 4.65 -8.54 -19.02
CA GLY A 52 5.83 -9.30 -18.64
C GLY A 52 5.57 -10.75 -18.24
N GLY A 53 4.31 -11.17 -18.17
CA GLY A 53 3.92 -12.55 -17.82
C GLY A 53 4.15 -12.92 -16.35
N VAL A 54 4.26 -11.93 -15.45
CA VAL A 54 4.33 -12.17 -14.01
C VAL A 54 2.91 -12.41 -13.48
N GLU A 55 2.57 -13.69 -13.33
CA GLU A 55 1.27 -14.17 -12.86
C GLU A 55 1.46 -15.32 -11.85
N GLY A 56 0.42 -15.63 -11.08
CA GLY A 56 0.48 -16.72 -10.11
C GLY A 56 -0.78 -16.85 -9.27
N ASP A 57 -0.76 -17.80 -8.34
CA ASP A 57 -1.89 -17.99 -7.44
C ASP A 57 -1.90 -16.97 -6.30
N LEU A 58 -0.72 -16.66 -5.73
CA LEU A 58 -0.57 -15.82 -4.54
C LEU A 58 0.51 -14.76 -4.74
N LEU A 59 0.17 -13.51 -4.42
CA LEU A 59 1.12 -12.40 -4.24
C LEU A 59 1.10 -11.93 -2.78
N ILE A 60 2.28 -11.70 -2.20
CA ILE A 60 2.40 -11.11 -0.86
C ILE A 60 3.07 -9.74 -1.00
N ASP A 61 2.34 -8.69 -0.65
CA ASP A 61 2.81 -7.32 -0.64
C ASP A 61 3.35 -6.97 0.76
N ILE A 62 4.62 -6.58 0.82
CA ILE A 62 5.35 -6.32 2.07
C ILE A 62 5.60 -4.82 2.21
N GLY A 63 5.08 -4.23 3.28
CA GLY A 63 5.14 -2.79 3.46
C GLY A 63 4.13 -2.07 2.56
N SER A 64 2.92 -2.63 2.47
CA SER A 64 1.82 -2.08 1.66
C SER A 64 1.48 -0.64 2.00
N GLY A 65 1.78 -0.20 3.23
CA GLY A 65 1.30 1.07 3.75
C GLY A 65 -0.23 1.17 3.69
N PRO A 66 -0.79 2.38 3.57
CA PRO A 66 -2.21 2.58 3.38
C PRO A 66 -2.60 2.57 1.88
N THR A 67 -1.79 1.97 1.00
CA THR A 67 -1.92 2.15 -0.46
C THR A 67 -2.38 0.89 -1.19
N ILE A 68 -3.03 1.11 -2.35
CA ILE A 68 -3.47 0.03 -3.25
C ILE A 68 -2.95 0.16 -4.68
N TYR A 69 -2.30 1.27 -5.03
CA TYR A 69 -1.92 1.58 -6.41
C TYR A 69 -1.03 0.48 -7.01
N GLN A 70 -0.20 -0.12 -6.16
CA GLN A 70 0.75 -1.15 -6.54
C GLN A 70 0.09 -2.49 -6.91
N LEU A 71 -1.19 -2.66 -6.57
CA LEU A 71 -1.93 -3.92 -6.71
C LEU A 71 -2.96 -3.88 -7.85
N LEU A 72 -3.22 -2.70 -8.44
CA LEU A 72 -4.30 -2.52 -9.43
C LEU A 72 -4.11 -3.35 -10.70
N SER A 73 -2.88 -3.46 -11.21
CA SER A 73 -2.57 -4.36 -12.33
C SER A 73 -2.31 -5.79 -11.85
N ALA A 74 -1.91 -5.98 -10.59
CA ALA A 74 -1.63 -7.30 -10.04
C ALA A 74 -2.91 -8.16 -9.90
N CYS A 75 -4.05 -7.54 -9.57
CA CYS A 75 -5.29 -8.28 -9.31
C CYS A 75 -5.89 -8.98 -10.55
N ASP A 76 -5.39 -8.72 -11.76
CA ASP A 76 -5.77 -9.48 -12.95
C ASP A 76 -4.86 -10.69 -13.20
N SER A 77 -3.67 -10.73 -12.58
CA SER A 77 -2.65 -11.78 -12.76
C SER A 77 -2.50 -12.69 -11.55
N PHE A 78 -3.05 -12.28 -10.40
CA PHE A 78 -2.99 -13.03 -9.14
C PHE A 78 -4.38 -13.31 -8.58
N LYS A 79 -4.62 -14.56 -8.16
CA LYS A 79 -5.91 -14.98 -7.59
C LYS A 79 -6.11 -14.44 -6.18
N GLU A 80 -5.04 -14.44 -5.39
CA GLU A 80 -5.00 -13.97 -4.01
C GLU A 80 -3.84 -13.01 -3.81
N ILE A 81 -4.11 -11.93 -3.08
CA ILE A 81 -3.14 -10.90 -2.71
C ILE A 81 -3.20 -10.74 -1.19
N ILE A 82 -2.08 -10.98 -0.51
CA ILE A 82 -1.95 -10.70 0.92
C ILE A 82 -1.22 -9.38 1.10
N THR A 83 -1.87 -8.41 1.71
CA THR A 83 -1.22 -7.13 2.08
C THR A 83 -0.72 -7.18 3.52
N THR A 84 0.50 -6.71 3.74
CA THR A 84 1.12 -6.64 5.07
C THR A 84 1.80 -5.30 5.27
N ASP A 85 1.76 -4.76 6.48
CA ASP A 85 2.47 -3.54 6.83
C ASP A 85 2.92 -3.58 8.28
N TYR A 86 3.99 -2.88 8.65
CA TYR A 86 4.42 -2.86 10.06
C TYR A 86 3.46 -2.07 10.97
N LEU A 87 2.73 -1.09 10.41
CA LEU A 87 1.93 -0.15 11.16
C LEU A 87 0.44 -0.51 11.12
N ASP A 88 -0.15 -0.71 12.31
CA ASP A 88 -1.58 -1.00 12.46
C ASP A 88 -2.45 0.11 11.83
N GLN A 89 -2.03 1.39 11.95
CA GLN A 89 -2.77 2.52 11.36
C GLN A 89 -2.81 2.51 9.83
N ASN A 90 -1.80 1.95 9.17
CA ASN A 90 -1.79 1.80 7.71
C ASN A 90 -2.79 0.74 7.27
N LEU A 91 -2.80 -0.40 7.95
CA LEU A 91 -3.73 -1.49 7.69
C LEU A 91 -5.18 -1.07 7.92
N GLN A 92 -5.44 -0.28 8.96
CA GLN A 92 -6.76 0.30 9.21
C GLN A 92 -7.22 1.24 8.09
N GLU A 93 -6.35 2.11 7.58
CA GLU A 93 -6.70 3.01 6.45
C GLU A 93 -6.96 2.22 5.17
N LEU A 94 -6.20 1.16 4.92
CA LEU A 94 -6.44 0.20 3.83
C LEU A 94 -7.77 -0.54 4.02
N GLU A 95 -8.08 -0.98 5.23
CA GLU A 95 -9.31 -1.70 5.57
C GLU A 95 -10.56 -0.85 5.31
N LYS A 96 -10.51 0.46 5.61
CA LYS A 96 -11.59 1.40 5.27
C LYS A 96 -11.91 1.36 3.77
N TRP A 97 -10.89 1.35 2.92
CA TRP A 97 -11.09 1.29 1.47
C TRP A 97 -11.63 -0.07 1.01
N LEU A 98 -11.13 -1.17 1.59
CA LEU A 98 -11.61 -2.53 1.31
C LEU A 98 -13.10 -2.68 1.68
N LYS A 99 -13.51 -2.16 2.85
CA LYS A 99 -14.89 -2.21 3.35
C LYS A 99 -15.81 -1.13 2.77
N LYS A 100 -15.30 -0.24 1.91
CA LYS A 100 -16.04 0.91 1.35
C LYS A 100 -16.62 1.82 2.44
N GLU A 101 -15.86 2.02 3.51
CA GLU A 101 -16.29 2.88 4.62
C GLU A 101 -16.31 4.35 4.22
N PRO A 102 -17.25 5.16 4.76
CA PRO A 102 -17.22 6.61 4.59
C PRO A 102 -15.87 7.19 5.04
N GLY A 103 -15.28 8.05 4.21
CA GLY A 103 -13.99 8.67 4.49
C GLY A 103 -12.77 7.87 4.02
N ALA A 104 -12.96 6.67 3.46
CA ALA A 104 -11.89 5.99 2.73
C ALA A 104 -11.27 6.89 1.67
N PHE A 105 -9.97 6.74 1.43
CA PHE A 105 -9.27 7.54 0.42
C PHE A 105 -9.82 7.27 -0.99
N ASP A 106 -9.98 8.34 -1.77
CA ASP A 106 -10.49 8.26 -3.13
C ASP A 106 -9.36 7.87 -4.10
N TRP A 107 -9.31 6.60 -4.45
CA TRP A 107 -8.38 6.06 -5.44
C TRP A 107 -8.89 6.18 -6.88
N SER A 108 -10.10 6.71 -7.13
CA SER A 108 -10.74 6.73 -8.45
C SER A 108 -9.85 7.31 -9.56
N PRO A 109 -9.10 8.41 -9.35
CA PRO A 109 -8.23 8.95 -10.40
C PRO A 109 -7.07 8.01 -10.76
N VAL A 110 -6.49 7.34 -9.76
CA VAL A 110 -5.41 6.35 -9.95
C VAL A 110 -5.96 5.11 -10.66
N VAL A 111 -7.11 4.61 -10.21
CA VAL A 111 -7.80 3.47 -10.83
C VAL A 111 -8.12 3.76 -12.29
N THR A 112 -8.65 4.95 -12.59
CA THR A 112 -8.98 5.38 -13.96
C THR A 112 -7.73 5.36 -14.83
N TYR A 113 -6.61 5.88 -14.33
CA TYR A 113 -5.34 5.88 -15.06
C TYR A 113 -4.83 4.46 -15.36
N VAL A 114 -4.94 3.53 -14.41
CA VAL A 114 -4.58 2.12 -14.64
C VAL A 114 -5.50 1.47 -15.66
N CYS A 115 -6.81 1.69 -15.56
CA CYS A 115 -7.76 1.21 -16.56
C CYS A 115 -7.44 1.73 -17.97
N ASP A 116 -7.01 2.99 -18.10
CA ASP A 116 -6.58 3.56 -19.38
C ASP A 116 -5.32 2.88 -19.91
N LEU A 117 -4.31 2.63 -19.06
CA LEU A 117 -3.09 1.90 -19.42
C LEU A 117 -3.43 0.48 -19.93
N GLU A 118 -4.37 -0.20 -19.29
CA GLU A 118 -4.81 -1.56 -19.63
C GLU A 118 -5.75 -1.60 -20.86
N GLY A 119 -5.94 -0.47 -21.54
CA GLY A 119 -6.75 -0.38 -22.75
C GLY A 119 -8.25 -0.37 -22.50
N ASN A 120 -8.70 0.08 -21.33
CA ASN A 120 -10.10 0.31 -20.99
C ASN A 120 -11.02 -0.92 -21.07
N ARG A 121 -10.44 -2.12 -20.97
CA ARG A 121 -11.15 -3.41 -21.01
C ARG A 121 -12.09 -3.58 -19.81
N VAL A 122 -11.71 -2.99 -18.68
CA VAL A 122 -12.43 -3.00 -17.40
C VAL A 122 -12.61 -1.56 -16.96
N LYS A 123 -13.79 -1.22 -16.41
CA LYS A 123 -14.07 0.13 -15.89
C LYS A 123 -13.70 0.23 -14.41
N GLY A 124 -13.40 1.45 -13.96
CA GLY A 124 -12.90 1.73 -12.62
C GLY A 124 -13.63 0.98 -11.49
N PRO A 125 -14.97 1.08 -11.39
CA PRO A 125 -15.71 0.37 -10.33
C PRO A 125 -15.54 -1.15 -10.35
N GLU A 126 -15.45 -1.75 -11.54
CA GLU A 126 -15.20 -3.20 -11.68
C GLU A 126 -13.77 -3.55 -11.30
N LYS A 127 -12.79 -2.73 -11.70
CA LYS A 127 -11.38 -2.91 -11.33
C LYS A 127 -11.18 -2.85 -9.82
N GLU A 128 -11.78 -1.86 -9.15
CA GLU A 128 -11.68 -1.77 -7.69
C GLU A 128 -12.32 -2.98 -7.02
N GLU A 129 -13.46 -3.45 -7.51
CA GLU A 129 -14.13 -4.61 -6.94
C GLU A 129 -13.33 -5.91 -7.15
N ARG A 130 -12.67 -6.08 -8.30
CA ARG A 130 -11.73 -7.18 -8.53
C ARG A 130 -10.60 -7.15 -7.50
N LEU A 131 -10.00 -5.97 -7.29
CA LEU A 131 -8.94 -5.83 -6.31
C LEU A 131 -9.43 -6.13 -4.89
N ARG A 132 -10.59 -5.59 -4.48
CA ARG A 132 -11.18 -5.87 -3.15
C ARG A 132 -11.43 -7.35 -2.90
N ARG A 133 -11.79 -8.12 -3.94
CA ARG A 133 -11.99 -9.58 -3.82
C ARG A 133 -10.68 -10.35 -3.76
N ALA A 134 -9.64 -9.87 -4.42
CA ALA A 134 -8.33 -10.53 -4.43
C ALA A 134 -7.55 -10.27 -3.13
N VAL A 135 -7.74 -9.11 -2.51
CA VAL A 135 -6.98 -8.68 -1.33
C VAL A 135 -7.54 -9.27 -0.04
N THR A 136 -6.65 -9.90 0.72
CA THR A 136 -6.86 -10.27 2.12
C THR A 136 -5.78 -9.59 2.97
N GLN A 137 -6.14 -9.13 4.16
CA GLN A 137 -5.17 -8.60 5.12
C GLN A 137 -4.72 -9.72 6.07
N GLU A 138 -3.41 -9.81 6.32
CA GLU A 138 -2.90 -10.71 7.35
C GLU A 138 -3.24 -10.16 8.75
N PRO A 139 -3.84 -10.97 9.64
CA PRO A 139 -4.19 -10.52 10.99
C PRO A 139 -2.92 -10.26 11.81
N GLN A 140 -2.61 -8.99 11.98
CA GLN A 140 -1.46 -8.59 12.75
C GLN A 140 -1.69 -8.79 14.26
N GLN A 141 -0.76 -9.50 14.92
CA GLN A 141 -0.64 -9.39 16.38
C GLN A 141 -0.32 -7.92 16.72
N PRO A 142 -0.98 -7.30 17.72
CA PRO A 142 -0.83 -5.88 18.01
C PRO A 142 0.65 -5.50 18.20
N ALA A 143 1.08 -4.38 17.64
CA ALA A 143 2.49 -3.95 17.64
C ALA A 143 3.14 -3.95 19.04
N GLN A 144 2.34 -3.72 20.10
CA GLN A 144 2.77 -3.77 21.50
C GLN A 144 3.23 -5.17 21.95
N ALA A 145 2.70 -6.24 21.35
CA ALA A 145 3.08 -7.63 21.64
C ALA A 145 4.37 -8.06 20.89
N ARG A 146 4.89 -7.23 19.97
CA ARG A 146 6.09 -7.52 19.17
C ARG A 146 7.39 -6.98 19.77
N ARG A 147 7.36 -6.52 21.03
CA ARG A 147 8.60 -6.24 21.78
C ARG A 147 9.37 -7.55 21.93
N LEU A 148 10.48 -7.67 21.23
CA LEU A 148 11.44 -8.76 21.44
C LEU A 148 11.82 -8.76 22.93
N PRO A 149 11.73 -9.90 23.64
CA PRO A 149 12.25 -10.00 24.99
C PRO A 149 13.78 -9.95 24.90
N GLY A 150 14.37 -8.78 25.13
CA GLY A 150 15.82 -8.64 24.98
C GLY A 150 16.36 -7.21 24.92
N ALA A 151 15.95 -6.35 25.85
CA ALA A 151 16.85 -5.31 26.35
C ALA A 151 17.19 -5.70 27.79
N CYS A 152 17.97 -6.77 27.94
CA CYS A 152 18.60 -7.10 29.21
C CYS A 152 19.53 -5.92 29.52
N GLY A 153 19.23 -5.20 30.60
CA GLY A 153 20.05 -4.08 31.04
C GLY A 153 21.48 -4.53 31.21
N CYS A 154 22.41 -3.76 30.63
CA CYS A 154 23.78 -3.80 31.11
C CYS A 154 23.72 -3.30 32.55
N ALA A 155 23.78 -4.23 33.51
CA ALA A 155 24.13 -3.89 34.87
C ALA A 155 25.57 -3.37 34.82
N GLU A 156 25.74 -2.08 35.10
CA GLU A 156 27.03 -1.54 35.49
C GLU A 156 27.37 -2.15 36.85
N GLU A 157 28.30 -3.11 36.87
CA GLU A 157 28.97 -3.50 38.11
C GLU A 157 30.05 -2.45 38.43
N GLN A 158 29.89 -1.76 39.56
CA GLN A 158 30.97 -1.12 40.32
C GLN A 158 31.32 -2.02 41.51
#